data_AF-A0A0M7BC93-F1
#
_entry.id   AF-A0A0M7BC93-F1
#
_cell.length_a   1.000
_cell.length_b   1.000
_cell.length_c   1.000
_cell.angle_alpha   90.00
_cell.angle_beta   90.00
_cell.angle_gamma   90.00
#
_symmetry.space_group_name_H-M   'P 1'
#
loop_
_entity.id
_entity.type
_entity.pdbx_description
1 polymer ?
#
loop_
_entity_poly.entity_id
_entity_poly.type
_entity_poly.pdbx_seq_one_letter_code
_entity_poly.pdbx_strand_id
1 'polypeptide(L)' 'MSRLNWLGRWSIPEGSWLARMLERKPRMLVAIARANRMARAIWAMSTKKENYQDPARATA' A
#
# COMPACT_ATOMS: atom_id res chain seq x y z
N MET A 1 -10.74 -7.68 -2.94
CA MET A 1 -11.34 -7.13 -1.70
C MET A 1 -10.37 -6.16 -1.02
N SER A 2 -10.84 -5.02 -0.48
CA SER A 2 -9.98 -3.99 0.13
C SER A 2 -9.57 -4.34 1.56
N ARG A 3 -8.25 -4.32 1.91
CA ARG A 3 -7.78 -4.56 3.30
C ARG A 3 -8.15 -3.44 4.30
N LEU A 4 -8.94 -2.45 3.89
CA LEU A 4 -9.41 -1.38 4.76
C LEU A 4 -10.83 -1.62 5.30
N ASN A 5 -11.46 -2.77 5.00
CA ASN A 5 -12.68 -3.19 5.69
C ASN A 5 -12.35 -3.63 7.14
N TRP A 6 -13.38 -3.82 7.96
CA TRP A 6 -13.21 -4.22 9.37
C TRP A 6 -12.31 -5.45 9.53
N LEU A 7 -12.55 -6.51 8.75
CA LEU A 7 -11.77 -7.76 8.77
C LEU A 7 -10.33 -7.57 8.25
N GLY A 8 -10.13 -6.68 7.28
CA GLY A 8 -8.87 -6.41 6.62
C GLY A 8 -7.91 -5.58 7.47
N ARG A 9 -8.43 -4.83 8.44
CA ARG A 9 -7.60 -4.09 9.43
C ARG A 9 -6.73 -5.03 10.27
N TRP A 10 -7.21 -6.23 10.59
CA TRP A 10 -6.47 -7.24 11.35
C TRP A 10 -5.27 -7.80 10.58
N SER A 11 -5.28 -7.67 9.25
CA SER A 11 -4.15 -8.07 8.39
C SER A 11 -3.09 -6.97 8.24
N ILE A 12 -3.32 -5.77 8.79
CA ILE A 12 -2.35 -4.67 8.73
C ILE A 12 -1.42 -4.79 9.94
N PRO A 13 -0.11 -5.01 9.75
CA PRO A 13 0.82 -5.10 10.87
C PRO A 13 0.80 -3.81 11.71
N GLU A 14 0.79 -3.95 13.03
CA GLU A 14 0.89 -2.82 13.95
C GLU A 14 2.23 -2.09 13.73
N GLY A 15 2.22 -0.76 13.79
CA GLY A 15 3.40 0.07 13.47
C GLY A 15 3.73 0.21 11.98
N SER A 16 3.04 -0.52 11.09
CA SER A 16 3.20 -0.34 9.64
C SER A 16 2.83 1.08 9.20
N TRP A 17 3.38 1.50 8.07
CA TRP A 17 3.09 2.83 7.48
C TRP A 17 1.58 3.07 7.27
N LEU A 18 0.82 2.01 6.93
CA LEU A 18 -0.62 2.10 6.73
C LEU A 18 -1.38 2.24 8.06
N ALA A 19 -0.93 1.54 9.11
CA ALA A 19 -1.49 1.65 10.47
C ALA A 19 -1.33 3.08 11.03
N ARG A 20 -0.11 3.63 10.96
CA ARG A 20 0.19 5.02 11.37
C ARG A 20 -0.64 6.06 10.61
N MET A 21 -0.99 5.77 9.35
CA MET A 21 -1.83 6.68 8.57
C MET A 21 -3.31 6.58 8.97
N LEU A 22 -3.80 5.38 9.31
CA LEU A 22 -5.17 5.16 9.79
C LEU A 22 -5.43 5.80 11.16
N GLU A 23 -4.40 5.97 11.98
CA GLU A 23 -4.49 6.71 13.25
C GLU A 23 -4.69 8.22 13.05
N ARG A 24 -4.20 8.77 11.93
CA ARG A 24 -4.13 10.22 11.70
C ARG A 24 -5.09 10.74 10.62
N LYS A 25 -5.57 9.88 9.71
CA LYS A 25 -6.33 10.29 8.53
C LYS A 25 -7.58 9.41 8.32
N PRO A 26 -8.65 9.97 7.74
CA PRO A 26 -9.85 9.20 7.41
C PRO A 26 -9.54 8.08 6.41
N ARG A 27 -10.26 6.95 6.54
CA ARG A 27 -10.05 5.70 5.80
C ARG A 27 -9.96 5.89 4.28
N MET A 28 -10.77 6.78 3.71
CA MET A 28 -10.80 7.03 2.27
C MET A 28 -9.48 7.62 1.76
N LEU A 29 -8.86 8.55 2.49
CA LEU A 29 -7.55 9.11 2.12
C LEU A 29 -6.45 8.07 2.22
N VAL A 30 -6.52 7.17 3.20
CA VAL A 30 -5.58 6.06 3.32
C VAL A 30 -5.74 5.06 2.17
N ALA A 31 -6.97 4.80 1.72
CA ALA A 31 -7.24 3.98 0.55
C ALA A 31 -6.62 4.58 -0.71
N ILE A 32 -6.81 5.88 -0.92
CA ILE A 32 -6.23 6.62 -2.05
C ILE A 32 -4.71 6.58 -1.99
N ALA A 33 -4.10 6.85 -0.83
CA ALA A 33 -2.65 6.81 -0.67
C ALA A 33 -2.07 5.42 -0.97
N ARG A 34 -2.76 4.36 -0.52
CA ARG A 34 -2.38 2.98 -0.83
C ARG A 34 -2.50 2.68 -2.33
N ALA A 35 -3.56 3.13 -2.98
CA ALA A 35 -3.74 2.98 -4.43
C ALA A 35 -2.66 3.72 -5.22
N ASN A 36 -2.33 4.96 -4.81
CA ASN A 36 -1.28 5.77 -5.43
C ASN A 36 0.10 5.10 -5.34
N ARG A 37 0.42 4.45 -4.21
CA ARG A 37 1.65 3.67 -4.08
C ARG A 37 1.70 2.51 -5.08
N MET A 38 0.60 1.79 -5.29
CA MET A 38 0.52 0.72 -6.28
C MET A 38 0.61 1.24 -7.71
N ALA A 39 -0.07 2.35 -8.01
CA ALA A 39 -0.01 3.01 -9.32
C ALA A 39 1.43 3.44 -9.67
N ARG A 40 2.18 3.98 -8.70
CA ARG A 40 3.60 4.31 -8.88
C ARG A 40 4.47 3.10 -9.16
N ALA A 41 4.22 1.97 -8.50
CA ALA A 41 4.94 0.73 -8.80
C ALA A 41 4.66 0.27 -10.24
N ILE A 42 3.39 0.31 -10.67
CA ILE A 42 3.00 -0.02 -12.04
C ILE A 42 3.67 0.93 -13.04
N TRP A 43 3.63 2.23 -12.77
CA TRP A 43 4.28 3.23 -13.62
C TRP A 43 5.80 3.00 -13.73
N ALA A 44 6.48 2.71 -12.62
CA ALA A 44 7.91 2.41 -12.62
C ALA A 44 8.24 1.17 -13.48
N MET A 45 7.42 0.10 -13.37
CA MET A 45 7.57 -1.07 -14.23
C MET A 45 7.33 -0.73 -15.71
N SER A 46 6.26 0.00 -16.02
CA SER A 46 5.91 0.36 -17.40
C SER A 46 6.96 1.25 -18.05
N THR A 47 7.52 2.21 -17.31
CA THR A 47 8.55 3.12 -17.81
C THR A 47 9.89 2.43 -18.00
N LYS A 48 10.27 1.52 -17.10
CA LYS A 48 11.54 0.80 -17.15
C LYS A 48 11.50 -0.51 -17.96
N LYS A 49 10.31 -0.96 -18.39
CA LYS A 49 10.09 -2.28 -19.00
C LYS A 49 10.65 -3.44 -18.17
N GLU A 50 10.67 -3.26 -16.85
CA GLU A 50 11.14 -4.26 -15.90
C GLU A 50 9.98 -5.11 -15.40
N ASN A 51 10.25 -6.40 -15.14
CA ASN A 51 9.27 -7.29 -14.55
C ASN A 51 8.94 -6.87 -13.12
N TYR A 52 7.74 -7.23 -12.66
CA TYR A 52 7.30 -6.95 -11.28
C TYR A 52 8.28 -7.53 -10.27
N GLN A 53 8.97 -6.65 -9.56
CA GLN A 53 9.70 -6.99 -8.35
C GLN A 53 8.82 -6.65 -7.15
N ASP A 54 8.64 -7.63 -6.26
CA ASP A 54 7.86 -7.42 -5.06
C ASP A 54 8.50 -6.31 -4.22
N PRO A 55 7.82 -5.17 -3.99
CA PRO A 55 8.38 -4.08 -3.20
C PRO A 55 8.67 -4.48 -1.75
N ALA A 56 8.07 -5.56 -1.23
CA ALA A 56 8.42 -6.11 0.08
C ALA A 56 9.80 -6.81 0.07
N ARG A 57 10.29 -7.27 -1.10
CA ARG A 57 11.63 -7.84 -1.27
C ARG A 57 12.72 -6.79 -1.50
N ALA A 58 12.35 -5.60 -1.98
CA ALA A 58 13.30 -4.51 -2.24
C ALA A 58 13.76 -3.75 -0.97
N THR A 59 13.09 -3.96 0.17
CA THR A 59 13.41 -3.30 1.45
C THR A 59 14.10 -4.22 2.48
N ALA A 60 14.61 -5.38 2.04
CA ALA A 60 15.50 -6.24 2.84
C ALA A 60 16.96 -5.80 2.64
#